data_AF-A0A821KFB8-F1
#
_entry.id   AF-A0A821KFB8-F1
#
_cell.length_a   1.000
_cell.length_b   1.000
_cell.length_c   1.000
_cell.angle_alpha   90.00
_cell.angle_beta   90.00
_cell.angle_gamma   90.00
#
_symmetry.space_group_name_H-M   'P 1'
#
loop_
_entity.id
_entity.type
_entity.pdbx_description
1 polymer ?
#
loop_
_entity_poly.entity_id
_entity_poly.type
_entity_poly.pdbx_seq_one_letter_code
_entity_poly.pdbx_strand_id
1 'polypeptide(L)' 'TTPQVIIRWHLQHGLTVIPKTVTPQRLYENSQVFDFNLSDDQMHLIDQLEKTHHRRFVNPSILPPGDKHVFDD' A
#
# COMPACT_ATOMS: atom_id res chain seq x y z
N THR A 1 3.46 -14.18 -1.76
CA THR A 1 2.35 -14.15 -0.78
C THR A 1 1.53 -12.89 -0.94
N THR A 2 0.36 -12.75 -0.29
CA THR A 2 -0.46 -11.53 -0.40
C THR A 2 0.31 -10.25 -0.03
N PRO A 3 1.11 -10.19 1.06
CA PRO A 3 1.95 -9.02 1.35
C PRO A 3 2.93 -8.67 0.23
N GLN A 4 3.63 -9.68 -0.32
CA GLN A 4 4.59 -9.47 -1.42
C GLN A 4 3.92 -8.90 -2.67
N VAL A 5 2.72 -9.37 -3.02
CA VAL A 5 1.96 -8.85 -4.17
C VAL A 5 1.62 -7.37 -3.98
N ILE A 6 1.15 -6.97 -2.80
CA ILE A 6 0.80 -5.57 -2.52
C ILE A 6 2.03 -4.66 -2.46
N ILE A 7 3.15 -5.14 -1.92
CA ILE A 7 4.41 -4.40 -1.94
C ILE A 7 4.88 -4.22 -3.40
N ARG A 8 4.88 -5.28 -4.20
CA ARG A 8 5.26 -5.23 -5.62
C ARG A 8 4.39 -4.27 -6.42
N TRP A 9 3.07 -4.31 -6.20
CA TRP A 9 2.10 -3.45 -6.87
C TRP A 9 2.43 -1.96 -6.67
N HIS A 10 2.69 -1.52 -5.43
CA HIS A 10 3.10 -0.14 -5.17
C HIS A 10 4.45 0.22 -5.82
N LEU A 11 5.43 -0.70 -5.76
CA LEU A 11 6.75 -0.48 -6.37
C LEU A 11 6.66 -0.33 -7.90
N GLN A 12 5.80 -1.10 -8.57
CA GLN A 12 5.56 -0.98 -10.01
C GLN A 12 4.83 0.32 -10.41
N HIS A 13 4.04 0.90 -9.50
CA HIS A 13 3.52 2.26 -9.63
C HIS A 13 4.56 3.36 -9.36
N GLY A 14 5.82 3.00 -9.11
CA GLY A 14 6.90 3.94 -8.83
C GLY A 14 6.85 4.54 -7.42
N LEU A 15 6.06 3.95 -6.51
CA LEU A 15 5.91 4.41 -5.13
C LEU A 15 6.91 3.71 -4.21
N THR A 16 7.39 4.44 -3.20
CA THR A 16 8.17 3.87 -2.10
C THR A 16 7.23 3.25 -1.06
N VAL A 17 7.55 2.05 -0.58
CA VAL A 17 6.74 1.31 0.41
C VAL A 17 7.53 1.12 1.71
N ILE A 18 6.86 1.26 2.86
CA ILE A 18 7.48 1.13 4.20
C ILE A 18 6.76 0.03 5.00
N PRO A 19 6.94 -1.26 4.66
CA PRO A 19 6.23 -2.34 5.35
C PRO A 19 6.80 -2.54 6.76
N LYS A 20 5.98 -2.35 7.79
CA LYS A 20 6.36 -2.61 9.19
C LYS A 20 6.28 -4.10 9.52
N THR A 21 7.33 -4.63 10.13
CA THR A 21 7.34 -5.96 10.77
C THR A 21 8.32 -5.99 11.94
N VAL A 22 8.04 -6.82 12.94
CA VAL A 22 8.96 -7.16 14.04
C VAL A 22 9.47 -8.60 13.95
N THR A 23 8.94 -9.39 13.02
CA THR A 23 9.29 -10.81 12.86
C THR A 23 10.37 -10.94 11.78
N PRO A 24 11.53 -11.56 12.07
CA PRO A 24 12.62 -11.71 11.10
C PRO A 24 12.21 -12.44 9.81
N GLN A 25 11.37 -13.47 9.93
CA GLN A 25 10.86 -14.20 8.76
C GLN A 25 10.08 -13.28 7.81
N ARG A 26 9.21 -12.42 8.34
CA ARG A 26 8.44 -11.46 7.54
C ARG A 26 9.31 -10.34 6.99
N LEU A 27 10.40 -9.96 7.69
CA LEU A 27 11.36 -9.00 7.16
C LEU A 27 12.00 -9.54 5.88
N TYR A 28 12.43 -10.80 5.91
CA TYR A 28 12.98 -11.48 4.75
C TYR A 28 11.92 -11.69 3.66
N GLU A 29 10.75 -12.20 4.01
CA GLU A 29 9.65 -12.41 3.05
C GLU A 29 9.25 -11.11 2.34
N ASN A 30 9.11 -10.01 3.07
CA ASN A 30 8.72 -8.71 2.50
C ASN A 30 9.80 -8.10 1.59
N SER A 31 11.07 -8.52 1.67
CA SER A 31 12.14 -8.04 0.79
C SER A 31 12.25 -8.84 -0.52
N GLN A 32 11.65 -10.04 -0.58
CA GLN A 32 11.59 -10.89 -1.78
C GLN A 32 10.48 -10.43 -2.74
N VAL A 33 10.63 -9.22 -3.28
CA VAL A 33 9.65 -8.57 -4.17
C VAL A 33 10.28 -8.01 -5.45
N PHE A 34 11.56 -8.32 -5.69
CA PHE A 34 12.33 -7.81 -6.83
C PHE A 34 12.64 -8.87 -7.89
N ASP A 35 12.36 -10.13 -7.58
CA ASP A 35 12.58 -11.31 -8.42
C ASP A 35 11.36 -11.67 -9.30
N PHE A 36 10.27 -10.89 -9.21
CA PHE A 36 9.09 -11.04 -10.07
C PHE A 36 8.46 -9.70 -10.43
N ASN A 37 7.57 -9.74 -11.42
CA ASN A 37 6.70 -8.63 -11.84
C ASN A 37 5.24 -9.10 -11.87
N LEU A 38 4.33 -8.18 -11.57
CA LEU A 38 2.93 -8.32 -11.92
C LEU A 38 2.76 -7.95 -13.40
N SER A 39 1.99 -8.75 -14.14
CA SER A 39 1.61 -8.40 -15.51
C SER A 39 0.68 -7.19 -15.54
N ASP A 40 0.53 -6.56 -16.71
CA ASP A 40 -0.37 -5.42 -16.88
C ASP A 40 -1.81 -5.75 -16.48
N ASP A 41 -2.31 -6.93 -16.85
CA ASP A 41 -3.63 -7.42 -16.43
C ASP A 41 -3.75 -7.57 -14.91
N GLN A 42 -2.71 -8.07 -14.24
CA GLN A 42 -2.71 -8.21 -12.78
C GLN A 42 -2.65 -6.85 -12.08
N MET A 43 -1.85 -5.92 -12.59
CA MET A 43 -1.80 -4.54 -12.10
C MET A 43 -3.20 -3.90 -12.21
N HIS A 44 -3.81 -3.98 -13.40
CA HIS A 44 -5.13 -3.42 -13.66
C HIS A 44 -6.23 -4.05 -12.79
N LEU A 45 -6.20 -5.37 -12.57
CA LEU A 45 -7.14 -6.05 -11.66
C LEU A 45 -7.03 -5.54 -10.22
N ILE A 46 -5.82 -5.25 -9.73
CA ILE A 46 -5.63 -4.72 -8.38
C ILE A 46 -6.04 -3.24 -8.33
N ASP A 47 -5.73 -2.46 -9.36
CA ASP A 47 -6.14 -1.04 -9.46
C ASP A 47 -7.67 -0.89 -9.36
N GLN A 48 -8.42 -1.85 -9.91
CA GLN A 48 -9.88 -1.89 -9.85
C GLN A 48 -10.47 -2.26 -8.48
N LEU A 49 -9.64 -2.66 -7.51
CA LEU A 49 -10.13 -2.95 -6.16
C LEU A 49 -10.51 -1.69 -5.37
N GLU A 50 -10.08 -0.51 -5.85
CA GLU A 50 -10.45 0.76 -5.24
C GLU A 50 -11.97 0.94 -5.25
N LYS A 51 -12.56 1.12 -4.05
CA LYS A 51 -14.00 1.31 -3.88
C LYS A 51 -14.35 2.80 -3.98
N THR A 52 -15.60 3.08 -4.36
CA THR A 52 -16.25 4.39 -4.58
C THR A 52 -16.16 5.42 -3.45
N HIS A 53 -15.46 5.14 -2.35
CA HIS A 53 -15.40 5.97 -1.14
C HIS A 53 -13.97 6.22 -0.63
N HIS A 54 -12.93 6.10 -1.46
CA HIS A 54 -11.54 6.44 -1.14
C HIS A 54 -11.14 6.13 0.31
N ARG A 55 -11.26 4.85 0.67
CA ARG A 55 -11.20 4.43 2.07
C ARG A 55 -9.78 4.60 2.61
N ARG A 56 -9.60 5.53 3.56
CA ARG A 56 -8.38 5.65 4.36
C ARG A 56 -8.48 4.76 5.60
N PHE A 57 -7.46 3.93 5.85
CA PHE A 57 -7.37 3.15 7.10
C PHE A 57 -6.96 4.00 8.29
N VAL A 58 -6.14 5.04 8.06
CA VAL A 58 -5.78 6.04 9.06
C VAL A 58 -6.73 7.21 8.89
N ASN A 59 -7.56 7.48 9.91
CA ASN A 59 -8.49 8.59 9.91
C ASN A 59 -7.82 9.84 10.52
N PRO A 60 -7.50 10.89 9.73
CA PRO A 60 -6.87 12.10 10.24
C PRO A 60 -7.84 13.00 11.01
N SER A 61 -9.16 12.80 10.91
CA SER A 61 -10.15 13.63 11.61
C SER A 61 -10.15 13.45 13.14
N ILE A 62 -9.38 12.50 13.67
CA ILE A 62 -9.13 12.37 15.13
C ILE A 62 -8.11 13.39 15.65
N LEU A 63 -7.42 14.11 14.77
CA LEU A 63 -6.42 15.10 15.15
C LEU A 63 -7.09 16.38 15.70
N PRO A 64 -6.43 17.11 16.62
CA PRO A 64 -6.98 18.34 17.19
C PRO A 64 -7.25 19.42 16.12
N PRO A 65 -8.28 20.27 16.29
CA PRO A 65 -8.54 21.39 15.38
C PRO A 65 -7.35 22.36 15.33
N GLY A 66 -6.83 22.64 14.14
CA GLY A 66 -5.67 23.52 13.91
C GLY A 66 -4.51 22.86 13.19
N ASP A 67 -4.44 21.53 13.25
CA ASP A 67 -3.71 20.76 12.24
C ASP A 67 -4.56 20.80 10.97
N LYS A 68 -4.01 21.40 9.91
CA LYS A 68 -4.68 21.63 8.62
C LYS A 68 -5.43 20.35 8.23
N HIS A 69 -6.74 20.42 8.06
CA HIS A 69 -7.50 19.30 7.53
C HIS A 69 -7.19 19.17 6.03
N VAL A 70 -6.04 18.57 5.70
CA VAL A 70 -5.54 18.37 4.31
C VAL A 70 -6.42 17.39 3.52
N PHE A 71 -7.49 16.89 4.12
CA PHE A 71 -8.18 15.67 3.71
C PHE A 71 -9.71 15.84 3.64
N ASP A 72 -10.19 17.09 3.63
CA ASP A 72 -11.61 17.47 3.62
C ASP A 72 -12.27 17.38 2.23
N ASP A 73 -11.57 16.81 1.24
CA ASP A 73 -12.12 16.47 -0.09
C ASP A 73 -12.69 15.05 -0.12
#